data_AF-A0A536A492-F1
#
_entry.id   AF-A0A536A492-F1
#
_cell.length_a   1.000
_cell.length_b   1.000
_cell.length_c   1.000
_cell.angle_alpha   90.00
_cell.angle_beta   90.00
_cell.angle_gamma   90.00
#
_symmetry.space_group_name_H-M   'P 1'
#
loop_
_entity.id
_entity.type
_entity.pdbx_description
1 polymer ?
#
loop_
_entity_poly.entity_id
_entity_poly.type
_entity_poly.pdbx_seq_one_letter_code
_entity_poly.pdbx_strand_id
1 'polypeptide(L)'
;MWPEEAAAIQESGRSLTELRSVGPFTAHFISAWLRDAPDPPVPPPLRDGFITYAYARSVVDAHPEWRDVARADHQMHTDETDGSSTIEEMAATAAELGRQRIAITDHSKTLRITNGMDEARLRAQGEHIAAINAHDSGPLVLRSIEMDLTPEGAGDMDPQTLAGLDLVLGAFHSKLRLRDDQTDRYFRGLDNPDIQVLAHPRGRIYNFRAGLSCDWQRVAHRAAETGTALEIDAYPDRQDLDVARLRIVAAEGAWVSIGTDAHTPAELVFLEIGIAAAILAGVSRGRVLNLLSARELADRVGLIRATKRRDTNEGSTTWQGVSASASTRHPASPEDRASSGARMEADSAPIRPAPAAASLRTSGSKPRTPRRKG
;
A
#
# COMPACT_ATOMS: atom_id res chain seq x y z
N MET A 1 -8.39 1.63 -13.76
CA MET A 1 -9.43 1.17 -12.81
C MET A 1 -10.57 2.19 -12.76
N TRP A 2 -11.80 1.78 -12.46
CA TRP A 2 -12.93 2.71 -12.38
C TRP A 2 -13.01 3.36 -10.99
N PRO A 3 -13.27 4.69 -10.91
CA PRO A 3 -13.37 5.42 -9.65
C PRO A 3 -14.72 5.21 -8.94
N GLU A 4 -15.69 4.61 -9.62
CA GLU A 4 -17.05 4.37 -9.14
C GLU A 4 -17.46 2.94 -9.49
N GLU A 5 -18.29 2.34 -8.65
CA GLU A 5 -18.89 1.03 -8.94
C GLU A 5 -19.89 1.16 -10.09
N ALA A 6 -19.90 0.18 -11.00
CA ALA A 6 -20.83 0.18 -12.13
C ALA A 6 -22.30 0.21 -11.67
N ALA A 7 -22.61 -0.43 -10.55
CA ALA A 7 -23.93 -0.39 -9.94
C ALA A 7 -24.37 1.04 -9.61
N ALA A 8 -23.50 1.83 -8.97
CA ALA A 8 -23.80 3.21 -8.58
C ALA A 8 -24.05 4.12 -9.79
N ILE A 9 -23.27 3.94 -10.87
CA ILE A 9 -23.48 4.67 -12.13
C ILE A 9 -24.87 4.36 -12.69
N GLN A 10 -25.24 3.08 -12.79
CA GLN A 10 -26.54 2.68 -13.33
C GLN A 10 -27.71 3.15 -12.46
N GLU A 11 -27.59 3.07 -11.13
CA GLU A 11 -28.60 3.54 -10.17
C GLU A 11 -28.84 5.05 -10.24
N SER A 12 -27.79 5.83 -10.56
CA SER A 12 -27.89 7.28 -10.79
C SER A 12 -28.48 7.66 -12.16
N GLY A 13 -28.84 6.69 -12.99
CA GLY A 13 -29.36 6.90 -14.34
C GLY A 13 -28.31 7.32 -15.37
N ARG A 14 -27.02 7.28 -15.00
CA ARG A 14 -25.88 7.57 -15.88
C ARG A 14 -25.56 6.37 -16.78
N SER A 15 -24.87 6.63 -17.89
CA SER A 15 -24.51 5.55 -18.83
C SER A 15 -23.23 4.85 -18.39
N LEU A 16 -23.23 3.52 -18.39
CA LEU A 16 -22.01 2.73 -18.16
C LEU A 16 -20.91 3.01 -19.22
N THR A 17 -21.26 3.56 -20.38
CA THR A 17 -20.28 3.96 -21.40
C THR A 17 -19.46 5.19 -21.02
N GLU A 18 -19.80 5.85 -19.91
CA GLU A 18 -18.95 6.90 -19.30
C GLU A 18 -17.68 6.32 -18.67
N LEU A 19 -17.70 5.01 -18.34
CA LEU A 19 -16.54 4.32 -17.81
C LEU A 19 -15.48 4.12 -18.90
N ARG A 20 -14.22 4.43 -18.56
CA ARG A 20 -13.08 4.20 -19.46
C ARG A 20 -13.07 2.75 -19.94
N SER A 21 -12.92 2.59 -21.25
CA SER A 21 -12.86 1.30 -21.96
C SER A 21 -14.16 0.47 -21.92
N VAL A 22 -15.30 1.08 -21.59
CA VAL A 22 -16.62 0.44 -21.67
C VAL A 22 -17.37 0.94 -22.91
N GLY A 23 -17.41 0.11 -23.95
CA GLY A 23 -18.26 0.35 -25.12
C GLY A 23 -19.70 -0.16 -24.91
N PRO A 24 -20.64 0.10 -25.85
CA PRO A 24 -22.03 -0.36 -25.75
C PRO A 24 -22.17 -1.87 -25.54
N PHE A 25 -21.31 -2.66 -26.17
CA PHE A 25 -21.26 -4.11 -26.01
C PHE A 25 -20.93 -4.51 -24.57
N THR A 26 -19.84 -3.99 -24.01
CA THR A 26 -19.43 -4.27 -22.63
C THR A 26 -20.47 -3.76 -21.62
N ALA A 27 -21.02 -2.56 -21.85
CA ALA A 27 -22.10 -2.01 -21.03
C ALA A 27 -23.32 -2.94 -20.96
N HIS A 28 -23.71 -3.54 -22.09
CA HIS A 28 -24.80 -4.51 -22.13
C HIS A 28 -24.56 -5.71 -21.20
N PHE A 29 -23.35 -6.29 -21.20
CA PHE A 29 -23.01 -7.41 -20.29
C PHE A 29 -23.00 -6.98 -18.83
N ILE A 30 -22.38 -5.84 -18.51
CA ILE A 30 -22.35 -5.33 -17.13
C ILE A 30 -23.78 -5.10 -16.62
N SER A 31 -24.64 -4.45 -17.42
CA SER A 31 -26.05 -4.24 -17.04
C SER A 31 -26.85 -5.55 -16.93
N ALA A 32 -26.49 -6.58 -17.70
CA ALA A 32 -27.08 -7.91 -17.54
C ALA A 32 -26.67 -8.52 -16.19
N TRP A 33 -25.38 -8.53 -15.86
CA TRP A 33 -24.86 -9.02 -14.58
C TRP A 33 -25.37 -8.23 -13.37
N LEU A 34 -25.58 -6.91 -13.50
CA LEU A 34 -26.14 -6.11 -12.41
C LEU A 34 -27.61 -6.43 -12.12
N ARG A 35 -28.38 -6.88 -13.13
CA ARG A 35 -29.79 -7.26 -12.96
C ARG A 35 -29.96 -8.70 -12.47
N ASP A 36 -29.11 -9.59 -12.96
CA ASP A 36 -29.10 -11.01 -12.64
C ASP A 36 -27.65 -11.42 -12.40
N ALA A 37 -27.21 -11.27 -11.16
CA ALA A 37 -25.83 -11.47 -10.77
C ALA A 37 -25.48 -12.97 -10.83
N PRO A 38 -24.56 -13.39 -11.71
CA PRO A 38 -24.08 -14.76 -11.67
C PRO A 38 -23.29 -14.97 -10.38
N ASP A 39 -23.28 -16.20 -9.86
CA ASP A 39 -22.33 -16.56 -8.80
C ASP A 39 -20.91 -16.36 -9.33
N PRO A 40 -20.11 -15.43 -8.75
CA PRO A 40 -18.77 -15.21 -9.23
C PRO A 40 -17.92 -16.46 -8.96
N PRO A 41 -17.10 -16.92 -9.91
CA PRO A 41 -16.18 -18.01 -9.64
C PRO A 41 -15.20 -17.58 -8.54
N VAL A 42 -14.76 -18.54 -7.73
CA VAL A 42 -13.70 -18.30 -6.74
C VAL A 42 -12.47 -17.73 -7.48
N PRO A 43 -11.95 -16.56 -7.08
CA PRO A 43 -10.79 -15.98 -7.74
C PRO A 43 -9.59 -16.94 -7.63
N PRO A 44 -8.76 -17.05 -8.68
CA PRO A 44 -7.53 -17.82 -8.60
C PRO A 44 -6.64 -17.24 -7.49
N PRO A 45 -5.74 -18.04 -6.89
CA PRO A 45 -4.88 -17.57 -5.80
C PRO A 45 -4.08 -16.30 -6.10
N LEU A 46 -3.70 -16.09 -7.38
CA LEU A 46 -2.99 -14.88 -7.82
C LEU A 46 -3.86 -13.61 -7.86
N ARG A 47 -5.18 -13.71 -7.68
CA ARG A 47 -6.15 -12.61 -7.59
C ARG A 47 -6.80 -12.48 -6.22
N ASP A 48 -6.37 -13.30 -5.26
CA ASP A 48 -6.93 -13.23 -3.91
C ASP A 48 -6.65 -11.88 -3.26
N GLY A 49 -7.64 -11.39 -2.51
CA GLY A 49 -7.58 -10.11 -1.78
C GLY A 49 -7.45 -8.84 -2.63
N PHE A 50 -7.73 -8.88 -3.94
CA PHE A 50 -7.68 -7.68 -4.81
C PHE A 50 -8.68 -6.61 -4.38
N ILE A 51 -8.22 -5.37 -4.19
CA ILE A 51 -9.04 -4.20 -3.91
C ILE A 51 -9.28 -3.42 -5.21
N THR A 52 -10.54 -3.20 -5.57
CA THR A 52 -10.88 -2.32 -6.71
C THR A 52 -10.69 -0.86 -6.31
N TYR A 53 -10.41 0.02 -7.27
CA TYR A 53 -10.26 1.45 -6.98
C TYR A 53 -11.54 2.06 -6.40
N ALA A 54 -12.71 1.71 -6.94
CA ALA A 54 -14.01 2.15 -6.41
C ALA A 54 -14.23 1.70 -4.95
N TYR A 55 -13.89 0.44 -4.61
CA TYR A 55 -13.99 -0.03 -3.24
C TYR A 55 -13.01 0.71 -2.31
N ALA A 56 -11.75 0.90 -2.74
CA ALA A 56 -10.77 1.67 -1.98
C ALA A 56 -11.30 3.08 -1.63
N ARG A 57 -11.87 3.78 -2.62
CA ARG A 57 -12.49 5.10 -2.42
C ARG A 57 -13.60 5.07 -1.38
N SER A 58 -14.49 4.07 -1.46
CA SER A 58 -15.57 3.93 -0.47
C SER A 58 -15.05 3.71 0.95
N VAL A 59 -13.94 2.98 1.11
CA VAL A 59 -13.29 2.77 2.41
C VAL A 59 -12.68 4.08 2.91
N VAL A 60 -11.95 4.81 2.08
CA VAL A 60 -11.33 6.10 2.45
C VAL A 60 -12.40 7.14 2.81
N ASP A 61 -13.49 7.22 2.04
CA ASP A 61 -14.60 8.14 2.32
C ASP A 61 -15.32 7.84 3.64
N ALA A 62 -15.39 6.57 4.03
CA ALA A 62 -15.93 6.16 5.32
C ALA A 62 -15.00 6.47 6.51
N HIS A 63 -13.73 6.84 6.27
CA HIS A 63 -12.70 7.09 7.28
C HIS A 63 -12.02 8.45 7.07
N PRO A 64 -12.75 9.56 7.26
CA PRO A 64 -12.25 10.91 6.94
C PRO A 64 -10.98 11.30 7.69
N GLU A 65 -10.72 10.71 8.87
CA GLU A 65 -9.48 10.91 9.60
C GLU A 65 -8.24 10.47 8.80
N TRP A 66 -8.37 9.50 7.89
CA TRP A 66 -7.28 9.00 7.04
C TRP A 66 -6.97 9.87 5.82
N ARG A 67 -7.78 10.89 5.52
CA ARG A 67 -7.56 11.77 4.35
C ARG A 67 -6.21 12.50 4.37
N ASP A 68 -5.69 12.82 5.55
CA ASP A 68 -4.38 13.49 5.67
C ASP A 68 -3.21 12.62 5.20
N VAL A 69 -3.36 11.29 5.15
CA VAL A 69 -2.35 10.39 4.57
C VAL A 69 -2.11 10.73 3.11
N ALA A 70 -3.16 11.17 2.40
CA ALA A 70 -3.07 11.60 1.02
C ALA A 70 -2.32 12.93 0.84
N ARG A 71 -1.78 13.58 1.88
CA ARG A 71 -0.91 14.73 1.70
C ARG A 71 0.51 14.35 1.27
N ALA A 72 0.89 13.08 1.37
CA ALA A 72 2.21 12.61 0.96
C ALA A 72 2.15 11.35 0.09
N ASP A 73 2.99 11.30 -0.94
CA ASP A 73 3.25 10.11 -1.76
C ASP A 73 4.75 9.79 -1.72
N HIS A 74 5.12 8.57 -1.32
CA HIS A 74 6.51 8.21 -1.02
C HIS A 74 7.20 7.37 -2.11
N GLN A 75 6.54 7.08 -3.24
CA GLN A 75 7.19 6.37 -4.36
C GLN A 75 6.56 6.78 -5.70
N MET A 76 7.38 7.36 -6.58
CA MET A 76 7.04 7.65 -7.98
C MET A 76 8.32 7.85 -8.82
N HIS A 77 8.18 7.69 -10.12
CA HIS A 77 9.26 7.60 -11.10
C HIS A 77 9.12 8.71 -12.14
N THR A 78 10.25 9.12 -12.72
CA THR A 78 10.29 10.18 -13.73
C THR A 78 10.93 9.68 -15.03
N ASP A 79 10.94 10.54 -16.04
CA ASP A 79 11.65 10.31 -17.29
C ASP A 79 13.18 10.22 -17.15
N GLU A 80 13.73 10.40 -15.95
CA GLU A 80 15.12 10.06 -15.66
C GLU A 80 15.37 8.55 -15.67
N THR A 81 14.38 7.72 -15.34
CA THR A 81 14.50 6.26 -15.45
C THR A 81 13.45 5.65 -16.35
N ASP A 82 12.38 5.09 -15.81
CA ASP A 82 11.33 4.40 -16.55
C ASP A 82 9.94 5.05 -16.45
N GLY A 83 9.85 6.20 -15.80
CA GLY A 83 8.69 7.08 -15.91
C GLY A 83 8.61 7.75 -17.29
N SER A 84 7.49 8.42 -17.56
CA SER A 84 7.25 9.12 -18.83
C SER A 84 7.03 10.62 -18.68
N SER A 85 7.30 11.18 -17.50
CA SER A 85 7.06 12.58 -17.17
C SER A 85 8.19 13.17 -16.34
N THR A 86 8.39 14.47 -16.50
CA THR A 86 9.38 15.24 -15.74
C THR A 86 8.99 15.38 -14.27
N ILE A 87 9.95 15.72 -13.41
CA ILE A 87 9.69 16.01 -11.99
C ILE A 87 8.64 17.12 -11.84
N GLU A 88 8.69 18.16 -12.67
CA GLU A 88 7.75 19.27 -12.65
C GLU A 88 6.31 18.84 -13.00
N GLU A 89 6.13 17.99 -14.01
CA GLU A 89 4.81 17.46 -14.37
C GLU A 89 4.22 16.58 -13.26
N MET A 90 5.06 15.73 -12.65
CA MET A 90 4.68 14.91 -11.51
C MET A 90 4.30 15.80 -10.31
N ALA A 91 5.11 16.81 -9.99
CA ALA A 91 4.86 17.76 -8.90
C ALA A 91 3.60 18.61 -9.12
N ALA A 92 3.35 19.06 -10.35
CA ALA A 92 2.17 19.84 -10.71
C ALA A 92 0.89 19.00 -10.51
N THR A 93 0.87 17.77 -11.02
CA THR A 93 -0.29 16.88 -10.85
C THR A 93 -0.49 16.48 -9.40
N ALA A 94 0.60 16.26 -8.65
CA ALA A 94 0.54 16.05 -7.22
C ALA A 94 -0.07 17.27 -6.49
N ALA A 95 0.28 18.50 -6.87
CA ALA A 95 -0.33 19.71 -6.32
C ALA A 95 -1.84 19.77 -6.59
N GLU A 96 -2.28 19.44 -7.81
CA GLU A 96 -3.70 19.37 -8.18
C GLU A 96 -4.48 18.33 -7.34
N LEU A 97 -3.83 17.23 -6.98
CA LEU A 97 -4.36 16.20 -6.08
C LEU A 97 -4.25 16.57 -4.58
N GLY A 98 -3.77 17.77 -4.26
CA GLY A 98 -3.65 18.27 -2.88
C GLY A 98 -2.46 17.69 -2.11
N ARG A 99 -1.46 17.14 -2.78
CA ARG A 99 -0.23 16.66 -2.13
C ARG A 99 0.57 17.84 -1.62
N GLN A 100 1.14 17.68 -0.43
CA GLN A 100 2.07 18.64 0.19
C GLN A 100 3.51 18.15 0.14
N ARG A 101 3.72 16.85 -0.09
CA ARG A 101 5.04 16.23 -0.15
C ARG A 101 5.04 15.05 -1.11
N ILE A 102 6.05 14.93 -1.96
CA ILE A 102 6.23 13.77 -2.85
C ILE A 102 7.68 13.30 -2.78
N ALA A 103 7.94 12.02 -3.00
CA ALA A 103 9.30 11.50 -3.11
C ALA A 103 9.56 11.01 -4.54
N ILE A 104 10.58 11.57 -5.18
CA ILE A 104 11.07 11.09 -6.47
C ILE A 104 12.03 9.94 -6.19
N THR A 105 11.70 8.75 -6.65
CA THR A 105 12.37 7.49 -6.30
C THR A 105 12.82 6.74 -7.54
N ASP A 106 13.39 7.45 -8.51
CA ASP A 106 13.95 6.84 -9.71
C ASP A 106 14.90 5.67 -9.40
N HIS A 107 14.92 4.67 -10.27
CA HIS A 107 15.66 3.43 -10.06
C HIS A 107 17.18 3.61 -10.08
N SER A 108 17.90 2.83 -9.27
CA SER A 108 19.36 2.76 -9.30
C SER A 108 19.93 1.85 -10.43
N LYS A 109 21.27 1.83 -10.52
CA LYS A 109 22.08 1.33 -11.66
C LYS A 109 21.76 -0.06 -12.20
N THR A 110 21.36 -1.01 -11.35
CA THR A 110 21.38 -2.44 -11.70
C THR A 110 20.25 -2.84 -12.65
N LEU A 111 19.16 -2.06 -12.72
CA LEU A 111 18.12 -2.20 -13.73
C LEU A 111 18.59 -1.62 -15.08
N ARG A 112 19.42 -2.37 -15.81
CA ARG A 112 19.89 -2.00 -17.17
C ARG A 112 18.76 -1.72 -18.17
N ILE A 113 17.54 -2.17 -17.90
CA ILE A 113 16.37 -1.96 -18.76
C ILE A 113 15.80 -0.53 -18.59
N THR A 114 16.00 0.11 -17.45
CA THR A 114 15.36 1.39 -17.06
C THR A 114 16.32 2.59 -17.10
N ASN A 115 17.51 2.46 -17.70
CA ASN A 115 18.53 3.52 -17.67
C ASN A 115 18.80 4.02 -16.23
N GLY A 116 19.03 3.10 -15.28
CA GLY A 116 19.17 3.40 -13.85
C GLY A 116 20.17 4.52 -13.51
N MET A 117 19.91 5.20 -12.40
CA MET A 117 20.68 6.33 -11.89
C MET A 117 22.03 5.90 -11.34
N ASP A 118 23.11 6.56 -11.78
CA ASP A 118 24.40 6.52 -11.10
C ASP A 118 24.54 7.68 -10.08
N GLU A 119 25.64 7.71 -9.32
CA GLU A 119 25.81 8.74 -8.28
C GLU A 119 25.90 10.16 -8.85
N ALA A 120 26.41 10.32 -10.08
CA ALA A 120 26.53 11.63 -10.71
C ALA A 120 25.14 12.15 -11.13
N ARG A 121 24.33 11.27 -11.73
CA ARG A 121 22.95 11.57 -12.12
C ARG A 121 22.06 11.83 -10.91
N LEU A 122 22.15 11.00 -9.86
CA LEU A 122 21.39 11.22 -8.63
C LEU A 122 21.74 12.56 -7.97
N ARG A 123 23.02 12.97 -8.01
CA ARG A 123 23.43 14.28 -7.52
C ARG A 123 22.83 15.42 -8.35
N ALA A 124 22.85 15.29 -9.67
CA ALA A 124 22.26 16.27 -10.57
C ALA A 124 20.75 16.40 -10.38
N GLN A 125 20.02 15.28 -10.26
CA GLN A 125 18.61 15.27 -9.90
C GLN A 125 18.36 15.96 -8.55
N GLY A 126 19.22 15.71 -7.55
CA GLY A 126 19.14 16.37 -6.25
C GLY A 126 19.28 17.91 -6.33
N GLU A 127 20.15 18.42 -7.21
CA GLU A 127 20.30 19.85 -7.47
C GLU A 127 19.07 20.43 -8.19
N HIS A 128 18.50 19.69 -9.14
CA HIS A 128 17.27 20.06 -9.84
C HIS A 128 16.08 20.12 -8.88
N ILE A 129 15.90 19.11 -8.03
CA ILE A 129 14.89 19.10 -6.97
C ILE A 129 15.08 20.28 -6.00
N ALA A 130 16.32 20.63 -5.64
CA ALA A 130 16.59 21.79 -4.80
C ALA A 130 16.16 23.10 -5.47
N ALA A 131 16.34 23.24 -6.78
CA ALA A 131 15.86 24.39 -7.54
C ALA A 131 14.33 24.45 -7.58
N ILE A 132 13.65 23.31 -7.80
CA ILE A 132 12.19 23.22 -7.77
C ILE A 132 11.64 23.66 -6.40
N ASN A 133 12.20 23.11 -5.32
CA ASN A 133 11.78 23.45 -3.97
C ASN A 133 12.05 24.92 -3.59
N ALA A 134 13.03 25.58 -4.21
CA ALA A 134 13.32 27.00 -3.95
C ALA A 134 12.23 27.95 -4.49
N HIS A 135 11.39 27.49 -5.44
CA HIS A 135 10.31 28.29 -6.02
C HIS A 135 9.01 28.29 -5.18
N ASP A 136 8.90 27.42 -4.16
CA ASP A 136 7.76 27.31 -3.21
C ASP A 136 6.37 27.37 -3.86
N SER A 137 6.20 26.68 -5.00
CA SER A 137 4.99 26.73 -5.83
C SER A 137 4.20 25.42 -5.88
N GLY A 138 4.60 24.41 -5.09
CA GLY A 138 4.04 23.07 -5.14
C GLY A 138 4.36 22.23 -3.89
N PRO A 139 4.16 20.90 -3.92
CA PRO A 139 4.56 20.03 -2.83
C PRO A 139 6.08 20.09 -2.62
N LEU A 140 6.52 19.86 -1.38
CA LEU A 140 7.92 19.58 -1.10
C LEU A 140 8.34 18.30 -1.82
N VAL A 141 9.28 18.42 -2.75
CA VAL A 141 9.85 17.28 -3.47
C VAL A 141 11.03 16.73 -2.69
N LEU A 142 10.92 15.49 -2.21
CA LEU A 142 11.99 14.81 -1.49
C LEU A 142 12.99 14.21 -2.48
N ARG A 143 14.28 14.42 -2.18
CA ARG A 143 15.40 13.79 -2.89
C ARG A 143 15.47 12.36 -2.38
N SER A 144 15.08 11.40 -3.20
CA SER A 144 14.96 10.00 -2.80
C SER A 144 15.45 9.09 -3.92
N ILE A 145 15.46 7.79 -3.66
CA ILE A 145 15.84 6.77 -4.65
C ILE A 145 15.14 5.47 -4.31
N GLU A 146 14.78 4.70 -5.32
CA GLU A 146 14.54 3.28 -5.19
C GLU A 146 15.81 2.52 -5.56
N MET A 147 16.54 2.08 -4.53
CA MET A 147 17.80 1.37 -4.65
C MET A 147 17.59 -0.14 -4.74
N ASP A 148 18.13 -0.73 -5.80
CA ASP A 148 18.21 -2.18 -5.96
C ASP A 148 18.97 -2.85 -4.82
N LEU A 149 18.36 -3.89 -4.26
CA LEU A 149 18.96 -4.77 -3.28
C LEU A 149 19.26 -6.15 -3.90
N THR A 150 20.47 -6.64 -3.66
CA THR A 150 20.80 -8.05 -3.90
C THR A 150 20.01 -8.96 -2.94
N PRO A 151 19.86 -10.27 -3.22
CA PRO A 151 19.29 -11.21 -2.25
C PRO A 151 20.02 -11.27 -0.90
N GLU A 152 21.26 -10.80 -0.86
CA GLU A 152 22.08 -10.64 0.33
C GLU A 152 21.88 -9.29 1.04
N GLY A 153 20.95 -8.45 0.56
CA GLY A 153 20.57 -7.17 1.16
C GLY A 153 21.50 -6.00 0.86
N ALA A 154 22.52 -6.20 0.01
CA ALA A 154 23.44 -5.15 -0.38
C ALA A 154 22.79 -4.23 -1.42
N GLY A 155 22.94 -2.92 -1.25
CA GLY A 155 22.53 -1.91 -2.22
C GLY A 155 23.58 -1.74 -3.33
N ASP A 156 23.18 -1.15 -4.46
CA ASP A 156 24.04 -0.91 -5.62
C ASP A 156 24.51 0.56 -5.77
N MET A 157 24.42 1.34 -4.70
CA MET A 157 24.83 2.76 -4.64
C MET A 157 25.84 3.02 -3.51
N ASP A 158 26.71 4.01 -3.69
CA ASP A 158 27.65 4.44 -2.66
C ASP A 158 26.93 5.02 -1.42
N PRO A 159 27.16 4.47 -0.20
CA PRO A 159 26.58 4.99 1.04
C PRO A 159 26.83 6.49 1.28
N GLN A 160 27.94 7.05 0.79
CA GLN A 160 28.19 8.50 0.91
C GLN A 160 27.21 9.33 0.08
N THR A 161 26.81 8.82 -1.08
CA THR A 161 25.79 9.45 -1.93
C THR A 161 24.41 9.35 -1.29
N LEU A 162 24.08 8.19 -0.70
CA LEU A 162 22.79 7.97 -0.03
C LEU A 162 22.60 8.83 1.22
N ALA A 163 23.68 9.21 1.91
CA ALA A 163 23.63 10.00 3.14
C ALA A 163 22.96 11.38 2.96
N GLY A 164 23.01 11.94 1.75
CA GLY A 164 22.41 13.23 1.40
C GLY A 164 20.92 13.18 1.04
N LEU A 165 20.35 11.98 0.89
CA LEU A 165 18.95 11.79 0.50
C LEU A 165 18.01 11.92 1.69
N ASP A 166 16.81 12.40 1.41
CA ASP A 166 15.74 12.62 2.38
C ASP A 166 15.04 11.29 2.73
N LEU A 167 14.97 10.34 1.78
CA LEU A 167 14.44 8.99 1.99
C LEU A 167 15.11 8.00 1.02
N VAL A 168 15.41 6.79 1.49
CA VAL A 168 15.94 5.70 0.65
C VAL A 168 15.02 4.50 0.74
N LEU A 169 14.49 4.09 -0.41
CA LEU A 169 13.70 2.88 -0.57
C LEU A 169 14.64 1.78 -1.07
N GLY A 170 14.67 0.65 -0.37
CA GLY A 170 15.38 -0.54 -0.83
C GLY A 170 14.40 -1.52 -1.46
N ALA A 171 14.72 -2.05 -2.63
CA ALA A 171 13.81 -2.90 -3.39
C ALA A 171 14.46 -4.20 -3.86
N PHE A 172 13.70 -5.30 -3.81
CA PHE A 172 14.13 -6.56 -4.41
C PHE A 172 13.55 -6.71 -5.81
N HIS A 173 14.40 -6.66 -6.85
CA HIS A 173 13.98 -6.84 -8.24
C HIS A 173 14.39 -8.17 -8.88
N SER A 174 15.25 -8.94 -8.22
CA SER A 174 15.78 -10.19 -8.75
C SER A 174 15.31 -11.42 -7.96
N LYS A 175 15.31 -12.58 -8.62
CA LYS A 175 14.94 -13.88 -8.03
C LYS A 175 13.56 -13.88 -7.33
N LEU A 176 12.59 -13.15 -7.88
CA LEU A 176 11.24 -12.97 -7.29
C LEU A 176 10.27 -14.15 -7.47
N ARG A 177 10.74 -15.25 -8.06
CA ARG A 177 9.97 -16.50 -8.28
C ARG A 177 10.49 -17.67 -7.44
N LEU A 178 11.38 -17.40 -6.50
CA LEU A 178 11.82 -18.40 -5.52
C LEU A 178 10.62 -18.87 -4.69
N ARG A 179 10.56 -20.17 -4.45
CA ARG A 179 9.48 -20.82 -3.68
C ARG A 179 9.87 -21.06 -2.22
N ASP A 180 11.16 -21.10 -1.95
CA ASP A 180 11.69 -21.27 -0.60
C ASP A 180 11.40 -20.04 0.25
N ASP A 181 11.33 -20.25 1.57
CA ASP A 181 11.17 -19.16 2.53
C ASP A 181 12.31 -18.14 2.40
N GLN A 182 11.96 -16.87 2.26
CA GLN A 182 12.89 -15.74 2.06
C GLN A 182 13.06 -14.88 3.32
N THR A 183 12.71 -15.36 4.51
CA THR A 183 12.81 -14.58 5.76
C THR A 183 14.21 -13.98 5.95
N ASP A 184 15.27 -14.77 5.73
CA ASP A 184 16.65 -14.30 5.86
C ASP A 184 17.00 -13.20 4.86
N ARG A 185 16.45 -13.27 3.63
CA ARG A 185 16.63 -12.21 2.62
C ARG A 185 16.00 -10.91 3.10
N TYR A 186 14.80 -10.97 3.68
CA TYR A 186 14.15 -9.80 4.25
C TYR A 186 14.91 -9.23 5.44
N PHE A 187 15.43 -10.07 6.33
CA PHE A 187 16.27 -9.62 7.44
C PHE A 187 17.49 -8.84 6.96
N ARG A 188 18.21 -9.35 5.94
CA ARG A 188 19.34 -8.64 5.35
C ARG A 188 18.94 -7.28 4.75
N GLY A 189 17.78 -7.19 4.10
CA GLY A 189 17.25 -5.92 3.62
C GLY A 189 16.93 -4.95 4.76
N LEU A 190 16.22 -5.40 5.79
CA LEU A 190 15.85 -4.59 6.95
C LEU A 190 17.07 -4.12 7.76
N ASP A 191 18.14 -4.90 7.78
CA ASP A 191 19.40 -4.58 8.45
C ASP A 191 20.29 -3.63 7.65
N ASN A 192 19.97 -3.38 6.37
CA ASN A 192 20.75 -2.44 5.56
C ASN A 192 20.69 -1.02 6.17
N PRO A 193 21.84 -0.41 6.49
CA PRO A 193 21.91 0.85 7.24
C PRO A 193 21.46 2.07 6.43
N ASP A 194 21.41 1.95 5.10
CA ASP A 194 21.14 3.06 4.22
C ASP A 194 19.65 3.19 3.88
N ILE A 195 18.85 2.11 4.01
CA ILE A 195 17.41 2.12 3.67
C ILE A 195 16.52 2.47 4.86
N GLN A 196 15.44 3.21 4.59
CA GLN A 196 14.40 3.55 5.56
C GLN A 196 13.05 2.88 5.26
N VAL A 197 12.85 2.47 4.01
CA VAL A 197 11.66 1.77 3.56
C VAL A 197 12.12 0.56 2.74
N LEU A 198 11.47 -0.59 2.95
CA LEU A 198 11.56 -1.72 2.04
C LEU A 198 10.39 -1.64 1.06
N ALA A 199 10.68 -1.28 -0.20
CA ALA A 199 9.70 -1.06 -1.25
C ALA A 199 9.08 -2.36 -1.74
N HIS A 200 7.77 -2.33 -2.01
CA HIS A 200 6.91 -3.41 -2.49
C HIS A 200 7.49 -4.80 -2.19
N PRO A 201 7.49 -5.21 -0.90
CA PRO A 201 8.47 -6.19 -0.39
C PRO A 201 8.44 -7.54 -1.10
N ARG A 202 7.27 -7.98 -1.56
CA ARG A 202 7.13 -9.28 -2.24
C ARG A 202 7.56 -9.22 -3.69
N GLY A 203 7.53 -8.02 -4.27
CA GLY A 203 7.56 -7.80 -5.70
C GLY A 203 6.44 -8.57 -6.38
N ARG A 204 5.24 -8.66 -5.80
CA ARG A 204 4.12 -9.38 -6.43
C ARG A 204 3.50 -8.56 -7.56
N ILE A 205 2.85 -9.24 -8.50
CA ILE A 205 2.03 -8.61 -9.54
C ILE A 205 0.81 -9.51 -9.75
N TYR A 206 -0.39 -8.95 -9.57
CA TYR A 206 -1.67 -9.61 -9.81
C TYR A 206 -1.68 -10.28 -11.19
N ASN A 207 -2.20 -11.51 -11.26
CA ASN A 207 -2.23 -12.35 -12.48
C ASN A 207 -0.88 -12.74 -13.11
N PHE A 208 0.27 -12.29 -12.59
CA PHE A 208 1.56 -12.54 -13.24
C PHE A 208 2.62 -13.17 -12.33
N ARG A 209 2.73 -12.70 -11.08
CA ARG A 209 3.79 -13.11 -10.15
C ARG A 209 3.28 -13.11 -8.71
N ALA A 210 3.30 -14.27 -8.05
CA ALA A 210 2.90 -14.39 -6.64
C ALA A 210 3.78 -13.58 -5.67
N GLY A 211 5.02 -13.27 -6.08
CA GLY A 211 6.03 -12.63 -5.24
C GLY A 211 6.67 -13.60 -4.24
N LEU A 212 7.64 -13.08 -3.49
CA LEU A 212 8.37 -13.86 -2.48
C LEU A 212 7.46 -14.27 -1.30
N SER A 213 7.82 -15.37 -0.65
CA SER A 213 7.19 -15.88 0.56
C SER A 213 8.18 -15.85 1.73
N CYS A 214 7.69 -15.64 2.95
CA CYS A 214 8.46 -15.63 4.17
C CYS A 214 7.55 -15.82 5.38
N ASP A 215 8.16 -15.95 6.56
CA ASP A 215 7.50 -15.73 7.84
C ASP A 215 7.27 -14.23 8.06
N TRP A 216 6.08 -13.75 7.66
CA TRP A 216 5.70 -12.34 7.77
C TRP A 216 5.67 -11.84 9.21
N GLN A 217 5.41 -12.71 10.19
CA GLN A 217 5.40 -12.29 11.59
C GLN A 217 6.83 -11.93 12.01
N ARG A 218 7.80 -12.79 11.71
CA ARG A 218 9.21 -12.53 11.99
C ARG A 218 9.75 -11.32 11.22
N VAL A 219 9.38 -11.18 9.94
CA VAL A 219 9.79 -10.03 9.11
C VAL A 219 9.20 -8.72 9.64
N ALA A 220 7.91 -8.70 9.98
CA ALA A 220 7.28 -7.51 10.55
C ALA A 220 7.87 -7.14 11.92
N HIS A 221 8.14 -8.13 12.77
CA HIS A 221 8.83 -7.92 14.04
C HIS A 221 10.20 -7.26 13.84
N ARG A 222 11.02 -7.78 12.92
CA ARG A 222 12.33 -7.21 12.60
C ARG A 222 12.24 -5.80 12.00
N ALA A 223 11.20 -5.52 11.20
CA ALA A 223 10.94 -4.18 10.67
C ALA A 223 10.62 -3.20 11.81
N ALA A 224 9.87 -3.64 12.83
CA ALA A 224 9.60 -2.83 14.02
C ALA A 224 10.87 -2.53 14.84
N GLU A 225 11.76 -3.52 15.02
CA GLU A 225 13.04 -3.37 15.72
C GLU A 225 13.99 -2.40 15.02
N THR A 226 14.19 -2.58 13.71
CA THR A 226 15.11 -1.76 12.91
C THR A 226 14.57 -0.36 12.61
N GLY A 227 13.27 -0.16 12.84
CA GLY A 227 12.56 1.07 12.48
C GLY A 227 12.31 1.26 10.99
N THR A 228 12.76 0.31 10.14
CA THR A 228 12.53 0.30 8.69
C THR A 228 11.05 0.11 8.41
N ALA A 229 10.46 0.98 7.60
CA ALA A 229 9.07 0.82 7.20
C ALA A 229 8.92 -0.25 6.11
N LEU A 230 7.80 -0.97 6.12
CA LEU A 230 7.40 -1.83 5.00
C LEU A 230 6.44 -1.03 4.10
N GLU A 231 6.66 -1.06 2.80
CA GLU A 231 5.80 -0.31 1.90
C GLU A 231 4.41 -0.96 1.71
N ILE A 232 3.43 -0.08 1.54
CA ILE A 232 2.14 -0.34 0.91
C ILE A 232 2.16 0.37 -0.44
N ASP A 233 2.56 -0.37 -1.46
CA ASP A 233 2.56 0.06 -2.84
C ASP A 233 1.13 0.04 -3.34
N ALA A 234 0.62 1.22 -3.69
CA ALA A 234 -0.75 1.44 -4.09
C ALA A 234 -0.99 1.22 -5.59
N TYR A 235 0.04 0.84 -6.36
CA TYR A 235 -0.13 0.54 -7.77
C TYR A 235 -1.16 -0.60 -7.94
N PRO A 236 -2.17 -0.44 -8.82
CA PRO A 236 -3.29 -1.37 -8.93
C PRO A 236 -2.91 -2.84 -9.08
N ASP A 237 -1.87 -3.13 -9.86
CA ASP A 237 -1.42 -4.49 -10.12
C ASP A 237 -0.48 -5.04 -9.04
N ARG A 238 0.06 -4.18 -8.17
CA ARG A 238 0.93 -4.60 -7.05
C ARG A 238 0.13 -4.77 -5.78
N GLN A 239 -0.47 -3.71 -5.26
CA GLN A 239 -1.10 -3.65 -3.91
C GLN A 239 -0.24 -4.39 -2.89
N ASP A 240 1.04 -4.04 -2.79
CA ASP A 240 2.06 -4.81 -2.07
C ASP A 240 2.61 -4.00 -0.89
N LEU A 241 2.32 -4.33 0.37
CA LEU A 241 1.70 -5.57 0.85
C LEU A 241 0.17 -5.60 0.76
N ASP A 242 -0.38 -6.81 0.60
CA ASP A 242 -1.83 -7.05 0.70
C ASP A 242 -2.36 -6.93 2.14
N VAL A 243 -3.68 -6.73 2.28
CA VAL A 243 -4.34 -6.52 3.59
C VAL A 243 -4.07 -7.65 4.58
N ALA A 244 -4.00 -8.90 4.12
CA ALA A 244 -3.77 -10.04 5.01
C ALA A 244 -2.39 -9.95 5.68
N ARG A 245 -1.36 -9.56 4.93
CA ARG A 245 -0.01 -9.34 5.46
C ARG A 245 0.09 -8.06 6.25
N LEU A 246 -0.60 -7.01 5.83
CA LEU A 246 -0.64 -5.76 6.58
C LEU A 246 -1.27 -5.90 7.97
N ARG A 247 -2.20 -6.85 8.18
CA ARG A 247 -2.69 -7.17 9.54
C ARG A 247 -1.57 -7.68 10.45
N ILE A 248 -0.64 -8.48 9.90
CA ILE A 248 0.53 -8.97 10.62
C ILE A 248 1.48 -7.80 10.92
N VAL A 249 1.74 -6.96 9.91
CA VAL A 249 2.56 -5.73 10.05
C VAL A 249 2.01 -4.82 11.14
N ALA A 250 0.69 -4.61 11.17
CA ALA A 250 0.01 -3.80 12.17
C ALA A 250 0.11 -4.41 13.57
N ALA A 251 -0.07 -5.73 13.71
CA ALA A 251 0.03 -6.43 14.99
C ALA A 251 1.42 -6.37 15.61
N GLU A 252 2.48 -6.46 14.79
CA GLU A 252 3.87 -6.34 15.25
C GLU A 252 4.33 -4.88 15.44
N GLY A 253 3.48 -3.89 15.12
CA GLY A 253 3.76 -2.47 15.34
C GLY A 253 4.84 -1.89 14.41
N ALA A 254 5.10 -2.54 13.27
CA ALA A 254 6.02 -2.03 12.26
C ALA A 254 5.49 -0.75 11.62
N TRP A 255 6.41 0.06 11.10
CA TRP A 255 6.07 1.27 10.35
C TRP A 255 5.67 0.90 8.92
N VAL A 256 4.80 1.70 8.32
CA VAL A 256 4.47 1.62 6.89
C VAL A 256 4.75 2.93 6.16
N SER A 257 5.11 2.79 4.89
CA SER A 257 5.20 3.89 3.92
C SER A 257 4.22 3.61 2.80
N ILE A 258 3.51 4.61 2.29
CA ILE A 258 2.54 4.42 1.20
C ILE A 258 3.02 5.21 -0.01
N GLY A 259 3.17 4.54 -1.14
CA GLY A 259 3.59 5.13 -2.41
C GLY A 259 2.69 4.65 -3.55
N THR A 260 2.62 5.40 -4.64
CA THR A 260 1.84 4.98 -5.82
C THR A 260 2.60 4.09 -6.78
N ASP A 261 3.94 4.08 -6.73
CA ASP A 261 4.81 3.50 -7.78
C ASP A 261 4.37 4.04 -9.15
N ALA A 262 4.08 5.35 -9.21
CA ALA A 262 3.56 5.99 -10.40
C ALA A 262 4.68 6.28 -11.40
N HIS A 263 4.51 5.84 -12.65
CA HIS A 263 5.40 6.15 -13.79
C HIS A 263 4.84 7.24 -14.68
N THR A 264 3.56 7.60 -14.46
CA THR A 264 2.87 8.68 -15.16
C THR A 264 2.03 9.50 -14.16
N PRO A 265 1.75 10.79 -14.45
CA PRO A 265 0.96 11.62 -13.53
C PRO A 265 -0.46 11.09 -13.28
N ALA A 266 -1.05 10.38 -14.26
CA ALA A 266 -2.39 9.80 -14.15
C ALA A 266 -2.49 8.68 -13.11
N GLU A 267 -1.36 8.10 -12.68
CA GLU A 267 -1.31 7.00 -11.71
C GLU A 267 -1.28 7.48 -10.26
N LEU A 268 -0.97 8.77 -10.01
CA LEU A 268 -0.92 9.38 -8.68
C LEU A 268 -2.26 9.33 -7.91
N VAL A 269 -3.36 9.08 -8.63
CA VAL A 269 -4.70 8.91 -8.04
C VAL A 269 -4.82 7.61 -7.25
N PHE A 270 -3.94 6.63 -7.47
CA PHE A 270 -4.10 5.29 -6.89
C PHE A 270 -3.73 5.19 -5.41
N LEU A 271 -3.17 6.24 -4.79
CA LEU A 271 -2.77 6.17 -3.37
C LEU A 271 -3.93 5.78 -2.45
N GLU A 272 -5.18 6.10 -2.81
CA GLU A 272 -6.37 5.67 -2.06
C GLU A 272 -6.46 4.15 -1.88
N ILE A 273 -5.89 3.35 -2.80
CA ILE A 273 -5.79 1.89 -2.67
C ILE A 273 -4.90 1.51 -1.47
N GLY A 274 -3.73 2.14 -1.34
CA GLY A 274 -2.82 1.91 -0.22
C GLY A 274 -3.39 2.41 1.12
N ILE A 275 -4.08 3.56 1.11
CA ILE A 275 -4.78 4.10 2.29
C ILE A 275 -5.89 3.13 2.74
N ALA A 276 -6.72 2.66 1.81
CA ALA A 276 -7.76 1.67 2.10
C ALA A 276 -7.16 0.38 2.66
N ALA A 277 -6.05 -0.11 2.09
CA ALA A 277 -5.37 -1.29 2.58
C ALA A 277 -4.88 -1.13 4.03
N ALA A 278 -4.31 0.04 4.37
CA ALA A 278 -3.90 0.37 5.74
C ALA A 278 -5.08 0.38 6.73
N ILE A 279 -6.21 1.00 6.33
CA ILE A 279 -7.44 1.03 7.12
C ILE A 279 -7.97 -0.38 7.37
N LEU A 280 -8.16 -1.18 6.31
CA LEU A 280 -8.70 -2.54 6.37
C LEU A 280 -7.81 -3.52 7.16
N ALA A 281 -6.52 -3.21 7.25
CA ALA A 281 -5.54 -3.95 8.03
C ALA A 281 -5.47 -3.51 9.50
N GLY A 282 -6.09 -2.39 9.88
CA GLY A 282 -6.01 -1.84 11.23
C GLY A 282 -4.65 -1.25 11.57
N VAL A 283 -3.92 -0.73 10.57
CA VAL A 283 -2.63 -0.05 10.79
C VAL A 283 -2.85 1.17 11.69
N SER A 284 -2.04 1.33 12.73
CA SER A 284 -2.09 2.55 13.54
C SER A 284 -1.59 3.74 12.74
N ARG A 285 -2.36 4.84 12.72
CA ARG A 285 -1.95 6.12 12.10
C ARG A 285 -0.60 6.62 12.62
N GLY A 286 -0.28 6.38 13.89
CA GLY A 286 1.01 6.73 14.49
C GLY A 286 2.20 5.90 13.98
N ARG A 287 1.96 4.95 13.06
CA ARG A 287 2.96 4.11 12.41
C ARG A 287 2.99 4.30 10.88
N VAL A 288 2.44 5.40 10.36
CA VAL A 288 2.41 5.70 8.92
C VAL A 288 3.35 6.88 8.62
N LEU A 289 4.38 6.67 7.80
CA LEU A 289 5.37 7.70 7.47
C LEU A 289 4.75 8.91 6.75
N ASN A 290 3.72 8.70 5.93
CA ASN A 290 3.06 9.75 5.17
C ASN A 290 2.42 10.83 6.05
N LEU A 291 2.12 10.51 7.33
CA LEU A 291 1.55 11.45 8.29
C LEU A 291 2.60 12.27 9.04
N LEU A 292 3.89 11.99 8.88
CA LEU A 292 4.94 12.78 9.49
C LEU A 292 5.12 14.09 8.73
N SER A 293 5.35 15.17 9.48
CA SER A 293 5.90 16.41 8.92
C SER A 293 7.28 16.16 8.31
N ALA A 294 7.73 17.06 7.43
CA ALA A 294 9.06 16.94 6.81
C ALA A 294 10.18 16.84 7.86
N ARG A 295 10.06 17.58 8.97
CA ARG A 295 11.01 17.53 10.08
C ARG A 295 10.98 16.19 10.82
N GLU A 296 9.79 15.69 11.17
CA GLU A 296 9.67 14.40 11.86
C GLU A 296 10.16 13.24 10.98
N LEU A 297 9.94 13.31 9.67
CA LEU A 297 10.49 12.33 8.73
C LEU A 297 12.03 12.39 8.71
N ALA A 298 12.62 13.58 8.61
CA ALA A 298 14.07 13.76 8.63
C ALA A 298 14.70 13.27 9.95
N ASP A 299 14.09 13.60 11.09
CA ASP A 299 14.53 13.14 12.42
C ASP A 299 14.49 11.61 12.50
N ARG A 300 13.43 11.00 11.97
CA ARG A 300 13.27 9.54 11.90
C ARG A 300 14.32 8.88 11.00
N VAL A 301 14.57 9.43 9.82
CA VAL A 301 15.61 8.95 8.89
C VAL A 301 16.99 9.00 9.56
N GLY A 302 17.29 10.11 10.25
CA GLY A 302 18.51 10.25 11.05
C GLY A 302 18.64 9.20 12.15
N LEU A 303 17.55 8.94 12.89
CA LEU A 303 17.51 7.92 13.94
C LEU A 303 17.76 6.51 13.39
N ILE A 304 17.13 6.14 12.27
CA ILE A 304 17.30 4.82 11.64
C ILE A 304 18.76 4.64 11.21
N ARG A 305 19.33 5.62 10.50
CA ARG A 305 20.74 5.60 10.06
C ARG A 305 21.69 5.47 11.25
N ALA A 306 21.47 6.23 12.31
CA ALA A 306 22.31 6.19 13.51
C ALA A 306 22.23 4.85 14.24
N THR A 307 21.03 4.28 14.36
CA THR A 307 20.81 2.99 15.05
C THR A 307 21.49 1.85 14.29
N LYS A 308 21.22 1.71 12.99
CA LYS A 308 21.76 0.61 12.19
C LYS A 308 23.29 0.68 12.04
N ARG A 309 23.88 1.88 11.94
CA ARG A 309 25.35 2.03 11.88
C ARG A 309 26.04 1.69 13.20
N ARG A 310 25.37 1.86 14.35
CA ARG A 310 25.90 1.38 15.64
C ARG A 310 25.90 -0.15 15.67
N ASP A 311 24.81 -0.79 15.28
CA ASP A 311 24.71 -2.24 15.23
C ASP A 311 25.77 -2.86 14.29
N THR A 312 26.08 -2.23 13.16
CA THR A 312 27.16 -2.70 12.27
C THR A 312 28.55 -2.55 12.89
N ASN A 313 28.80 -1.47 13.64
CA ASN A 313 30.12 -1.17 14.21
C ASN A 313 30.40 -1.93 15.51
N GLU A 314 29.38 -2.21 16.31
CA GLU A 314 29.49 -2.96 17.57
C GLU A 314 29.57 -4.48 17.33
N GLY A 315 29.58 -4.91 16.05
CA GLY A 315 29.58 -6.32 15.69
C GLY A 315 28.29 -6.97 16.14
N SER A 316 27.16 -6.53 15.58
CA SER A 316 25.86 -7.17 15.78
C SER A 316 26.03 -8.68 15.74
N THR A 317 25.69 -9.28 16.88
CA THR A 317 25.66 -10.72 17.08
C THR A 317 24.76 -11.26 15.98
N THR A 318 25.36 -11.97 15.02
CA THR A 318 24.63 -12.65 13.97
C THR A 318 23.41 -13.31 14.58
N TRP A 319 22.24 -13.01 14.03
CA TRP A 319 21.00 -13.72 14.36
C TRP A 319 21.31 -15.20 14.12
N GLN A 320 21.67 -15.93 15.17
CA GLN A 320 21.91 -17.37 15.08
C GLN A 320 20.53 -17.96 14.86
N GLY A 321 20.23 -18.27 13.59
CA GLY A 321 19.01 -18.94 13.20
C GLY A 321 18.72 -20.05 14.18
N VAL A 322 17.65 -19.92 14.96
CA VAL A 322 17.14 -21.02 15.76
C VAL A 322 16.75 -22.09 14.74
N SER A 323 17.58 -23.11 14.60
CA SER A 323 17.24 -24.27 13.81
C SER A 323 16.07 -24.94 14.51
N ALA A 324 14.92 -24.95 13.83
CA ALA A 324 13.76 -25.66 14.31
C ALA A 324 14.03 -27.17 14.19
N SER A 325 14.66 -27.76 15.21
CA SER A 325 14.58 -29.18 15.50
C SER A 325 13.58 -29.42 16.63
N ALA A 326 12.33 -29.02 16.41
CA ALA A 326 11.23 -29.43 17.26
C ALA A 326 10.64 -30.73 16.69
N SER A 327 11.07 -31.84 17.28
CA SER A 327 10.43 -33.15 17.17
C SER A 327 8.92 -33.01 17.40
N THR A 328 8.14 -33.20 16.33
CA THR A 328 6.70 -33.36 16.38
C THR A 328 6.37 -34.70 17.06
N ARG A 329 6.12 -34.66 18.37
CA ARG A 329 5.26 -35.67 18.99
C ARG A 329 3.81 -35.23 18.76
N HIS A 330 3.12 -35.95 17.90
CA HIS A 330 1.67 -35.86 17.77
C HIS A 330 0.99 -36.16 19.11
N PRO A 331 0.04 -35.34 19.58
CA PRO A 331 -0.98 -35.83 20.49
C PRO A 331 -2.02 -36.62 19.68
N ALA A 332 -2.38 -37.78 20.22
CA ALA A 332 -3.34 -38.72 19.66
C ALA A 332 -4.75 -38.12 19.50
N SER A 333 -5.48 -38.68 18.53
CA SER A 333 -6.88 -38.41 18.19
C SER A 333 -7.84 -38.61 19.37
N PRO A 334 -8.95 -37.84 19.47
CA PRO A 334 -9.91 -37.96 20.54
C PRO A 334 -10.96 -39.02 20.23
N GLU A 335 -10.61 -40.29 20.42
CA GLU A 335 -11.55 -41.36 20.72
C GLU A 335 -11.05 -42.02 22.00
N ASP A 336 -11.64 -41.61 23.13
CA ASP A 336 -11.70 -42.29 24.43
C ASP A 336 -11.63 -41.25 25.55
N ARG A 337 -12.80 -40.82 26.02
CA ARG A 337 -13.10 -40.52 27.44
C ARG A 337 -14.56 -40.06 27.57
N ALA A 338 -15.43 -41.05 27.74
CA ALA A 338 -16.69 -40.86 28.44
C ALA A 338 -16.45 -41.05 29.94
N SER A 339 -16.90 -40.09 30.74
CA SER A 339 -17.56 -40.23 32.06
C SER A 339 -17.14 -39.16 33.09
N SER A 340 -18.15 -38.68 33.81
CA SER A 340 -18.18 -37.58 34.79
C SER A 340 -18.11 -36.17 34.16
N GLY A 341 -19.08 -35.26 34.26
CA GLY A 341 -20.24 -35.19 35.13
C GLY A 341 -20.18 -33.90 35.96
N ALA A 342 -20.42 -32.73 35.35
CA ALA A 342 -20.92 -31.52 36.02
C ALA A 342 -21.37 -30.49 34.97
N ARG A 343 -22.67 -30.20 34.97
CA ARG A 343 -23.31 -29.16 34.17
C ARG A 343 -22.98 -27.78 34.73
N MET A 344 -22.54 -26.85 33.89
CA MET A 344 -22.80 -25.42 34.07
C MET A 344 -23.33 -24.88 32.74
N GLU A 345 -24.60 -24.46 32.78
CA GLU A 345 -25.29 -23.76 31.70
C GLU A 345 -24.67 -22.37 31.52
N ALA A 346 -24.32 -22.03 30.28
CA ALA A 346 -24.04 -20.66 29.87
C ALA A 346 -24.99 -20.31 28.73
N ASP A 347 -26.01 -19.53 29.08
CA ASP A 347 -26.97 -18.91 28.17
C ASP A 347 -26.23 -18.07 27.13
N SER A 348 -26.39 -18.41 25.85
CA SER A 348 -26.01 -17.54 24.74
C SER A 348 -27.13 -17.52 23.71
N ALA A 349 -28.00 -16.52 23.85
CA ALA A 349 -29.03 -16.19 22.88
C ALA A 349 -28.39 -15.48 21.66
N PRO A 350 -28.80 -15.79 20.42
CA PRO A 350 -28.29 -15.12 19.23
C PRO A 350 -28.94 -13.74 19.03
N ILE A 351 -28.11 -12.75 18.75
CA ILE A 351 -28.48 -11.39 18.36
C ILE A 351 -29.24 -11.44 17.02
N ARG A 352 -30.51 -10.97 17.02
CA ARG A 352 -31.31 -10.74 15.81
C ARG A 352 -31.06 -9.33 15.24
N PRO A 353 -31.09 -9.14 13.91
CA PRO A 353 -30.98 -7.82 13.31
C PRO A 353 -32.29 -7.01 13.46
N ALA A 354 -32.15 -5.69 13.63
CA ALA A 354 -33.26 -4.75 13.82
C ALA A 354 -34.09 -4.55 12.54
N PRO A 355 -35.41 -4.30 12.64
CA PRO A 355 -36.27 -4.08 11.48
C PRO A 355 -36.21 -2.63 10.95
N ALA A 356 -36.39 -2.52 9.63
CA ALA A 356 -36.42 -1.28 8.87
C ALA A 356 -37.54 -0.32 9.31
N ALA A 357 -37.22 0.99 9.26
CA ALA A 357 -38.12 2.08 9.63
C ALA A 357 -39.35 2.16 8.72
N ALA A 358 -40.51 2.30 9.36
CA ALA A 358 -41.82 2.41 8.74
C ALA A 358 -42.05 3.78 8.07
N SER A 359 -42.79 3.75 6.96
CA SER A 359 -43.23 4.91 6.20
C SER A 359 -44.23 5.77 6.97
N LEU A 360 -43.90 7.05 7.13
CA LEU A 360 -44.83 8.08 7.60
C LEU A 360 -45.74 8.49 6.44
N ARG A 361 -47.00 8.09 6.54
CA ARG A 361 -48.12 8.65 5.79
C ARG A 361 -48.30 10.11 6.18
N THR A 362 -48.21 11.03 5.22
CA THR A 362 -48.73 12.39 5.36
C THR A 362 -50.03 12.54 4.56
N SER A 363 -51.00 13.12 5.26
CA SER A 363 -52.37 13.37 4.86
C SER A 363 -52.48 14.43 3.76
N GLY A 364 -53.50 14.28 2.93
CA GLY A 364 -53.71 15.10 1.74
C GLY A 364 -54.10 16.55 2.00
N SER A 365 -53.81 17.38 1.01
CA SER A 365 -54.53 18.62 0.73
C SER A 365 -54.54 18.86 -0.79
N LYS A 366 -55.74 19.00 -1.34
CA LYS A 366 -56.01 19.29 -2.77
C LYS A 366 -55.70 20.77 -3.06
N PRO A 367 -55.11 21.11 -4.22
CA PRO A 367 -55.13 22.49 -4.70
C PRO A 367 -56.41 22.79 -5.48
N ARG A 368 -57.09 23.88 -5.08
CA ARG A 368 -58.19 24.55 -5.78
C ARG A 368 -57.69 25.23 -7.06
N THR A 369 -58.41 25.02 -8.15
CA THR A 369 -58.31 25.79 -9.41
C THR A 369 -58.94 27.17 -9.22
N PRO A 370 -58.33 28.28 -9.72
CA PRO A 370 -59.02 29.55 -9.83
C PRO A 370 -59.61 29.71 -11.24
N ARG A 371 -60.94 29.85 -11.30
CA ARG A 371 -61.63 30.54 -12.39
C ARG A 371 -61.39 32.05 -12.22
N ARG A 372 -60.97 32.74 -13.27
CA ARG A 372 -61.36 34.14 -13.48
C ARG A 372 -61.70 34.36 -14.96
N LYS A 373 -62.91 34.90 -15.13
CA LYS A 373 -63.41 35.57 -16.33
C LYS A 373 -62.76 36.95 -16.43
N GLY A 374 -62.57 37.42 -17.66
CA GLY A 374 -62.08 38.73 -18.06
C GLY A 374 -61.78 38.66 -19.53
#